data_AF-A0A9W4R4U5-F1
#
_entry.id   AF-A0A9W4R4U5-F1
#
_cell.length_a   1.000
_cell.length_b   1.000
_cell.length_c   1.000
_cell.angle_alpha   90.00
_cell.angle_beta   90.00
_cell.angle_gamma   90.00
#
_symmetry.space_group_name_H-M   'P 1'
#
loop_
_entity.id
_entity.type
_entity.pdbx_description
1 polymer ?
#
loop_
_entity_poly.entity_id
_entity_poly.type
_entity_poly.pdbx_seq_one_letter_code
_entity_poly.pdbx_strand_id
1 'polypeptide(L)'
;MAQINKKKGIPYMHKGECSHHRILSALLFVFLLLMTKAVSAAPLLYDVRYNPLLKGETELQLVFDEELKQQPAVQVFNSPARIELLFDGVELDEGLTNIAINQAGISNITSMMTSAGLKVTINLDRLKIYETEVNNNLVSIRISDNPLTEQILTTSEDKPAYTSNYINGIQAIDFRRGEKGEAKVLVYLQDTQAAVEVHESGGKIIAEFHHTDILDDLLYELDVLDFGTVVSSIETFKEDNLTRLVIEPNTAFAYTYQQIENIFTLTVEKDETQNAYLDGGKEYLGRPMTLNFQDISVRAVLQIIAGYNDFNLVTSDSVTGNITLRLDGVPWDQALDVVLRIKGLDKRMDGSILMVAPSEELAAREAKELKAKQQVEDLEPLYSEYIRLNYAKAEDFADLLKTDTNSIITARGSVSVDQRTNTLLMKDTAKSIESVRRMVETLDIPVKQVVIEARMVTVRDNVTEDLGVRWGFSDQQGSDGVSGTLEGAETISNGNIPRGC
;
A
#
# COMPACT_ATOMS: atom_id res chain seq x y z
N MET A 1 123.26 40.17 8.53
CA MET A 1 122.85 40.04 9.95
C MET A 1 121.54 39.27 9.95
N ALA A 2 121.51 37.97 10.27
CA ALA A 2 121.42 37.40 11.63
C ALA A 2 120.09 37.82 12.31
N GLN A 3 119.24 37.00 12.94
CA GLN A 3 119.22 35.60 13.40
C GLN A 3 117.73 35.31 13.81
N ILE A 4 117.10 34.17 13.49
CA ILE A 4 116.95 32.91 14.26
C ILE A 4 116.00 32.93 15.50
N ASN A 5 114.96 32.05 15.44
CA ASN A 5 114.23 31.31 16.51
C ASN A 5 113.33 32.07 17.53
N LYS A 6 112.23 31.54 18.11
CA LYS A 6 111.90 30.15 18.51
C LYS A 6 110.40 29.97 18.89
N LYS A 7 109.87 28.79 18.55
CA LYS A 7 108.78 27.92 19.08
C LYS A 7 107.94 28.28 20.36
N LYS A 8 106.70 27.73 20.33
CA LYS A 8 105.81 27.10 21.37
C LYS A 8 104.50 27.89 21.61
N GLY A 9 103.28 27.35 21.69
CA GLY A 9 102.71 26.00 21.59
C GLY A 9 101.16 26.12 21.67
N ILE A 10 100.46 25.14 21.08
CA ILE A 10 98.99 24.86 21.10
C ILE A 10 98.58 24.38 22.53
N PRO A 11 97.31 24.37 23.05
CA PRO A 11 96.00 24.27 22.36
C PRO A 11 94.72 25.00 22.89
N TYR A 12 93.63 24.81 22.10
CA TYR A 12 92.19 24.65 22.41
C TYR A 12 91.41 25.77 23.14
N MET A 13 90.44 26.40 22.45
CA MET A 13 88.99 26.06 22.58
C MET A 13 88.12 26.87 21.60
N HIS A 14 87.29 26.10 20.89
CA HIS A 14 86.00 26.38 20.25
C HIS A 14 85.66 27.75 19.62
N LYS A 15 85.52 27.71 18.29
CA LYS A 15 84.53 28.46 17.50
C LYS A 15 83.11 28.04 17.88
N GLY A 16 82.18 28.99 17.76
CA GLY A 16 80.94 28.73 17.03
C GLY A 16 79.73 29.48 17.57
N GLU A 17 79.33 30.57 16.89
CA GLU A 17 77.92 30.98 16.84
C GLU A 17 77.70 31.94 15.67
N CYS A 18 77.50 31.35 14.49
CA CYS A 18 76.98 32.03 13.31
C CYS A 18 76.22 31.02 12.41
N SER A 19 75.44 30.11 13.01
CA SER A 19 74.61 29.12 12.30
C SER A 19 73.10 29.30 12.49
N HIS A 20 72.65 30.12 13.45
CA HIS A 20 71.23 30.21 13.76
C HIS A 20 70.38 30.88 12.67
N HIS A 21 70.91 31.86 11.93
CA HIS A 21 70.11 32.56 10.91
C HIS A 21 69.96 31.79 9.59
N ARG A 22 70.93 30.92 9.25
CA ARG A 22 70.86 30.07 8.05
C ARG A 22 70.06 28.79 8.25
N ILE A 23 69.98 28.29 9.48
CA ILE A 23 69.16 27.13 9.82
C ILE A 23 67.69 27.54 9.93
N LEU A 24 67.38 28.74 10.46
CA LEU A 24 66.00 29.22 10.54
C LEU A 24 65.39 29.51 9.17
N SER A 25 66.17 30.06 8.22
CA SER A 25 65.69 30.32 6.86
C SER A 25 65.53 29.04 6.02
N ALA A 26 66.40 28.04 6.23
CA ALA A 26 66.26 26.72 5.60
C ALA A 26 65.07 25.94 6.16
N LEU A 27 64.80 26.01 7.48
CA LEU A 27 63.61 25.41 8.09
C LEU A 27 62.31 26.10 7.63
N LEU A 28 62.33 27.42 7.44
CA LEU A 28 61.18 28.15 6.90
C LEU A 28 60.91 27.78 5.43
N PHE A 29 61.95 27.55 4.63
CA PHE A 29 61.80 27.14 3.22
C PHE A 29 61.34 25.69 3.08
N VAL A 30 61.81 24.79 3.95
CA VAL A 30 61.34 23.39 4.01
C VAL A 30 59.91 23.31 4.55
N PHE A 31 59.55 24.15 5.53
CA PHE A 31 58.17 24.25 6.02
C PHE A 31 57.22 24.87 4.97
N LEU A 32 57.71 25.79 4.13
CA LEU A 32 56.94 26.35 3.00
C LEU A 32 56.75 25.33 1.86
N LEU A 33 57.73 24.44 1.61
CA LEU A 33 57.62 23.35 0.63
C LEU A 33 56.77 22.17 1.12
N LEU A 34 56.59 22.00 2.43
CA LEU A 34 55.67 21.02 3.04
C LEU A 34 54.22 21.51 3.15
N MET A 35 53.94 22.76 2.76
CA MET A 35 52.60 23.37 2.74
C MET A 35 52.03 23.55 1.34
N THR A 36 52.55 22.85 0.32
CA THR A 36 51.85 22.73 -0.96
C THR A 36 50.72 21.72 -0.80
N LYS A 37 49.54 22.19 -0.35
CA LYS A 37 48.32 21.42 -0.54
C LYS A 37 48.14 21.23 -2.05
N ALA A 38 48.02 19.98 -2.50
CA ALA A 38 47.58 19.69 -3.85
C ALA A 38 46.21 20.36 -4.02
N VAL A 39 46.16 21.39 -4.87
CA VAL A 39 44.90 21.95 -5.34
C VAL A 39 44.34 20.89 -6.29
N SER A 40 43.45 20.03 -5.80
CA SER A 40 42.62 19.22 -6.68
C SER A 40 41.63 20.18 -7.30
N ALA A 41 41.64 20.34 -8.61
CA ALA A 41 40.52 20.99 -9.28
C ALA A 41 39.26 20.14 -9.01
N ALA A 42 38.11 20.81 -8.93
CA ALA A 42 36.83 20.13 -8.87
C ALA A 42 36.50 19.63 -10.27
N PRO A 43 36.06 18.38 -10.46
CA PRO A 43 35.62 17.90 -11.77
C PRO A 43 34.50 18.78 -12.31
N LEU A 44 34.59 19.18 -13.56
CA LEU A 44 33.62 20.00 -14.27
C LEU A 44 32.77 19.13 -15.20
N LEU A 45 31.45 19.16 -15.03
CA LEU A 45 30.53 18.65 -16.04
C LEU A 45 30.51 19.63 -17.22
N TYR A 46 31.04 19.21 -18.37
CA TYR A 46 31.18 20.07 -19.56
C TYR A 46 30.45 19.55 -20.81
N ASP A 47 29.96 18.31 -20.80
CA ASP A 47 29.17 17.77 -21.91
C ASP A 47 28.14 16.74 -21.41
N VAL A 48 26.99 16.69 -22.08
CA VAL A 48 25.93 15.70 -21.86
C VAL A 48 25.50 15.15 -23.20
N ARG A 49 25.78 13.87 -23.42
CA ARG A 49 25.44 13.16 -24.66
C ARG A 49 24.23 12.28 -24.44
N TYR A 50 23.45 12.09 -25.48
CA TYR A 50 22.38 11.11 -25.49
C TYR A 50 22.47 10.28 -26.76
N ASN A 51 22.20 8.98 -26.64
CA ASN A 51 22.21 8.03 -27.73
C ASN A 51 20.98 7.12 -27.62
N PRO A 52 19.98 7.23 -28.51
CA PRO A 52 18.87 6.30 -28.55
C PRO A 52 19.36 4.95 -29.11
N LEU A 53 19.22 3.87 -28.34
CA LEU A 53 19.70 2.53 -28.73
C LEU A 53 18.63 1.76 -29.52
N LEU A 54 17.47 1.53 -28.90
CA LEU A 54 16.33 0.78 -29.43
C LEU A 54 15.01 1.52 -29.13
N LYS A 55 13.86 1.02 -29.61
CA LYS A 55 12.55 1.65 -29.36
C LYS A 55 12.21 1.57 -27.86
N GLY A 56 12.35 2.69 -27.15
CA GLY A 56 12.08 2.80 -25.71
C GLY A 56 13.32 2.71 -24.82
N GLU A 57 14.52 2.65 -25.41
CA GLU A 57 15.80 2.60 -24.68
C GLU A 57 16.71 3.77 -25.09
N THR A 58 17.30 4.45 -24.11
CA THR A 58 18.21 5.58 -24.33
C THR A 58 19.35 5.56 -23.34
N GLU A 59 20.56 5.73 -23.85
CA GLU A 59 21.76 5.92 -23.05
C GLU A 59 22.08 7.42 -22.96
N LEU A 60 22.21 7.92 -21.74
CA LEU A 60 22.70 9.26 -21.43
C LEU A 60 24.14 9.15 -20.93
N GLN A 61 25.02 10.05 -21.34
CA GLN A 61 26.40 10.10 -20.88
C GLN A 61 26.71 11.50 -20.37
N LEU A 62 27.00 11.60 -19.08
CA LEU A 62 27.52 12.82 -18.46
C LEU A 62 29.05 12.77 -18.54
N VAL A 63 29.67 13.77 -19.16
CA VAL A 63 31.10 13.79 -19.44
C VAL A 63 31.78 14.86 -18.59
N PHE A 64 32.73 14.40 -17.77
CA PHE A 64 33.52 15.21 -16.86
C PHE A 64 34.94 15.41 -17.40
N ASP A 65 35.56 16.52 -17.07
CA ASP A 65 36.95 16.82 -17.48
C ASP A 65 38.00 16.05 -16.66
N GLU A 66 37.65 15.63 -15.44
CA GLU A 66 38.44 14.82 -14.53
C GLU A 66 37.71 13.53 -14.12
N GLU A 67 38.48 12.58 -13.54
CA GLU A 67 37.95 11.31 -13.04
C GLU A 67 37.11 11.50 -11.76
N LEU A 68 35.93 10.88 -11.73
CA LEU A 68 35.06 10.88 -10.56
C LEU A 68 35.55 9.87 -9.53
N LYS A 69 35.82 10.34 -8.31
CA LYS A 69 36.30 9.50 -7.20
C LYS A 69 35.17 8.79 -6.45
N GLN A 70 33.92 9.17 -6.71
CA GLN A 70 32.72 8.68 -6.01
C GLN A 70 31.58 8.51 -7.00
N GLN A 71 30.72 7.51 -6.72
CA GLN A 71 29.48 7.32 -7.49
C GLN A 71 28.45 8.40 -7.09
N PRO A 72 27.64 8.89 -8.03
CA PRO A 72 26.58 9.83 -7.70
C PRO A 72 25.51 9.17 -6.84
N ALA A 73 24.96 9.91 -5.88
CA ALA A 73 23.78 9.47 -5.18
C ALA A 73 22.56 9.63 -6.11
N VAL A 74 21.83 8.55 -6.34
CA VAL A 74 20.66 8.54 -7.23
C VAL A 74 19.38 8.57 -6.39
N GLN A 75 18.46 9.47 -6.75
CA GLN A 75 17.12 9.57 -6.17
C GLN A 75 16.09 9.53 -7.28
N VAL A 76 14.96 8.90 -6.99
CA VAL A 76 13.94 8.64 -8.00
C VAL A 76 12.59 9.15 -7.50
N PHE A 77 11.87 9.83 -8.38
CA PHE A 77 10.54 10.37 -8.12
C PHE A 77 9.63 10.03 -9.29
N ASN A 78 8.33 9.90 -9.05
CA ASN A 78 7.36 9.57 -10.09
C ASN A 78 6.23 10.61 -10.24
N SER A 79 6.14 11.61 -9.35
CA SER A 79 5.14 12.69 -9.41
C SER A 79 5.78 14.06 -9.18
N PRO A 80 6.30 14.75 -10.22
CA PRO A 80 6.48 14.26 -11.59
C PRO A 80 7.63 13.25 -11.71
N ALA A 81 7.58 12.40 -12.73
CA ALA A 81 8.58 11.36 -12.96
C ALA A 81 9.94 11.95 -13.32
N ARG A 82 10.96 11.67 -12.50
CA ARG A 82 12.32 12.15 -12.70
C ARG A 82 13.35 11.34 -11.92
N ILE A 83 14.56 11.27 -12.45
CA ILE A 83 15.74 10.70 -11.81
C ILE A 83 16.68 11.85 -11.46
N GLU A 84 17.05 11.99 -10.20
CA GLU A 84 18.00 12.99 -9.71
C GLU A 84 19.33 12.31 -9.37
N LEU A 85 20.42 12.78 -9.97
CA LEU A 85 21.79 12.41 -9.64
C LEU A 85 22.45 13.56 -8.89
N LEU A 86 23.02 13.24 -7.73
CA LEU A 86 23.72 14.18 -6.86
C LEU A 86 25.21 13.86 -6.87
N PHE A 87 26.02 14.83 -7.29
CA PHE A 87 27.47 14.76 -7.36
C PHE A 87 28.10 15.68 -6.32
N ASP A 88 28.91 15.13 -5.43
CA ASP A 88 29.67 15.91 -4.45
C ASP A 88 30.94 16.50 -5.07
N GLY A 89 31.22 17.78 -4.79
CA GLY A 89 32.47 18.43 -5.21
C GLY A 89 32.67 18.61 -6.71
N VAL A 90 31.59 18.61 -7.51
CA VAL A 90 31.61 18.78 -8.97
C VAL A 90 31.06 20.15 -9.37
N GLU A 91 31.70 20.79 -10.35
CA GLU A 91 31.28 22.07 -10.93
C GLU A 91 30.44 21.87 -12.22
N LEU A 92 29.69 22.90 -12.62
CA LEU A 92 28.78 22.88 -13.78
C LEU A 92 29.17 23.95 -14.80
N ASP A 93 29.32 23.56 -16.06
CA ASP A 93 29.44 24.52 -17.16
C ASP A 93 28.09 25.22 -17.43
N GLU A 94 28.14 26.54 -17.67
CA GLU A 94 26.95 27.41 -17.75
C GLU A 94 25.98 26.99 -18.87
N GLY A 95 26.47 26.29 -19.90
CA GLY A 95 25.69 25.79 -21.04
C GLY A 95 24.80 24.58 -20.76
N LEU A 96 24.96 23.89 -19.63
CA LEU A 96 24.31 22.60 -19.36
C LEU A 96 23.18 22.67 -18.34
N THR A 97 22.65 23.88 -18.10
CA THR A 97 21.57 24.13 -17.13
C THR A 97 20.25 23.48 -17.53
N ASN A 98 19.94 23.42 -18.84
CA ASN A 98 18.74 22.76 -19.36
C ASN A 98 18.96 22.24 -20.79
N ILE A 99 18.80 20.93 -20.97
CA ILE A 99 19.01 20.24 -22.24
C ILE A 99 17.71 19.52 -22.62
N ALA A 100 17.05 19.99 -23.68
CA ALA A 100 15.84 19.37 -24.19
C ALA A 100 16.19 18.11 -24.99
N ILE A 101 15.63 16.96 -24.59
CA ILE A 101 15.85 15.67 -25.27
C ILE A 101 14.62 15.29 -26.08
N ASN A 102 13.42 15.35 -25.48
CA ASN A 102 12.13 15.04 -26.09
C ASN A 102 12.11 13.72 -26.89
N GLN A 103 12.81 12.70 -26.43
CA GLN A 103 12.94 11.39 -27.08
C GLN A 103 12.87 10.27 -26.06
N ALA A 104 12.32 9.12 -26.48
CA ALA A 104 12.24 7.89 -25.68
C ALA A 104 11.67 8.07 -24.25
N GLY A 105 10.74 9.00 -24.06
CA GLY A 105 10.12 9.30 -22.77
C GLY A 105 10.94 10.21 -21.84
N ILE A 106 12.06 10.77 -22.32
CA ILE A 106 12.84 11.77 -21.61
C ILE A 106 12.46 13.16 -22.14
N SER A 107 11.95 14.02 -21.27
CA SER A 107 11.55 15.40 -21.60
C SER A 107 12.78 16.30 -21.73
N ASN A 108 13.49 16.50 -20.62
CA ASN A 108 14.71 17.31 -20.57
C ASN A 108 15.62 16.86 -19.41
N ILE A 109 16.86 17.34 -19.44
CA ILE A 109 17.81 17.23 -18.33
C ILE A 109 18.06 18.63 -17.80
N THR A 110 17.87 18.84 -16.50
CA THR A 110 18.20 20.10 -15.84
C THR A 110 19.35 19.90 -14.86
N SER A 111 20.35 20.77 -14.91
CA SER A 111 21.51 20.72 -14.02
C SER A 111 21.56 21.99 -13.19
N MET A 112 21.74 21.86 -11.88
CA MET A 112 21.81 23.00 -10.96
C MET A 112 22.85 22.77 -9.87
N MET A 113 23.57 23.83 -9.48
CA MET A 113 24.42 23.80 -8.30
C MET A 113 23.57 23.97 -7.03
N THR A 114 23.73 23.06 -6.08
CA THR A 114 23.06 23.10 -4.77
C THR A 114 24.09 23.21 -3.64
N SER A 115 23.64 23.40 -2.40
CA SER A 115 24.53 23.38 -1.22
C SER A 115 25.19 22.01 -0.98
N ALA A 116 24.66 20.94 -1.58
CA ALA A 116 25.14 19.57 -1.45
C ALA A 116 25.97 19.12 -2.68
N GLY A 117 26.25 20.01 -3.62
CA GLY A 117 26.97 19.71 -4.87
C GLY A 117 26.11 19.89 -6.13
N LEU A 118 26.58 19.34 -7.25
CA LEU A 118 25.87 19.40 -8.53
C LEU A 118 24.70 18.42 -8.52
N LYS A 119 23.51 18.93 -8.82
CA LYS A 119 22.30 18.12 -9.01
C LYS A 119 21.91 18.09 -10.48
N VAL A 120 21.87 16.90 -11.07
CA VAL A 120 21.39 16.64 -12.43
C VAL A 120 20.05 15.93 -12.34
N THR A 121 19.01 16.49 -12.94
CA THR A 121 17.63 15.98 -12.91
C THR A 121 17.19 15.61 -14.32
N ILE A 122 16.92 14.33 -14.54
CA ILE A 122 16.40 13.79 -15.80
C ILE A 122 14.88 13.70 -15.66
N ASN A 123 14.15 14.56 -16.37
CA ASN A 123 12.68 14.56 -16.32
C ASN A 123 12.11 13.58 -17.34
N LEU A 124 11.21 12.71 -16.88
CA LEU A 124 10.61 11.61 -17.63
C LEU A 124 9.10 11.81 -17.78
N ASP A 125 8.51 11.19 -18.81
CA ASP A 125 7.05 11.13 -18.99
C ASP A 125 6.38 10.17 -17.99
N ARG A 126 7.06 9.06 -17.66
CA ARG A 126 6.73 8.08 -16.63
C ARG A 126 8.01 7.45 -16.09
N LEU A 127 7.92 6.77 -14.95
CA LEU A 127 9.08 6.09 -14.38
C LEU A 127 9.51 4.92 -15.29
N LYS A 128 10.82 4.82 -15.55
CA LYS A 128 11.43 3.80 -16.41
C LYS A 128 12.54 3.06 -15.66
N ILE A 129 12.86 1.85 -16.09
CA ILE A 129 14.01 1.10 -15.56
C ILE A 129 15.27 1.87 -15.94
N TYR A 130 16.20 2.03 -15.00
CA TYR A 130 17.47 2.68 -15.27
C TYR A 130 18.63 1.89 -14.68
N GLU A 131 19.78 2.03 -15.32
CA GLU A 131 21.06 1.53 -14.87
C GLU A 131 22.07 2.67 -14.95
N THR A 132 22.88 2.83 -13.91
CA THR A 132 23.91 3.85 -13.82
C THR A 132 25.26 3.18 -13.69
N GLU A 133 26.19 3.51 -14.59
CA GLU A 133 27.55 3.03 -14.58
C GLU A 133 28.52 4.22 -14.57
N VAL A 134 29.57 4.13 -13.76
CA VAL A 134 30.60 5.18 -13.66
C VAL A 134 31.91 4.61 -14.19
N ASN A 135 32.36 5.16 -15.31
CA ASN A 135 33.59 4.77 -16.01
C ASN A 135 34.54 5.97 -16.09
N ASN A 136 35.47 6.05 -15.14
CA ASN A 136 36.46 7.12 -14.98
C ASN A 136 35.82 8.53 -14.93
N ASN A 137 35.80 9.24 -16.06
CA ASN A 137 35.26 10.59 -16.21
C ASN A 137 33.90 10.61 -16.94
N LEU A 138 33.26 9.46 -17.11
CA LEU A 138 31.99 9.32 -17.81
C LEU A 138 31.00 8.60 -16.89
N VAL A 139 29.80 9.17 -16.75
CA VAL A 139 28.67 8.53 -16.08
C VAL A 139 27.62 8.20 -17.11
N SER A 140 27.44 6.92 -17.39
CA SER A 140 26.42 6.40 -18.31
C SER A 140 25.16 6.07 -17.52
N ILE A 141 24.02 6.59 -17.98
CA ILE A 141 22.70 6.24 -17.47
C ILE A 141 21.91 5.63 -18.62
N ARG A 142 21.66 4.34 -18.56
CA ARG A 142 20.80 3.64 -19.51
C ARG A 142 19.38 3.61 -18.97
N ILE A 143 18.43 4.12 -19.74
CA ILE A 143 17.01 4.22 -19.37
C ILE A 143 16.19 3.40 -20.37
N SER A 144 15.36 2.49 -19.89
CA SER A 144 14.63 1.53 -20.72
C SER A 144 13.20 1.25 -20.22
N ASP A 145 12.30 1.00 -21.17
CA ASP A 145 10.97 0.46 -20.91
C ASP A 145 10.98 -1.08 -20.64
N ASN A 146 12.08 -1.78 -20.96
CA ASN A 146 12.24 -3.24 -20.83
C ASN A 146 13.47 -3.59 -19.96
N PRO A 147 13.52 -4.78 -19.32
CA PRO A 147 14.68 -5.21 -18.53
C PRO A 147 15.96 -5.22 -19.37
N LEU A 148 17.00 -4.57 -18.85
CA LEU A 148 18.30 -4.44 -19.48
C LEU A 148 19.00 -5.80 -19.44
N THR A 149 18.95 -6.54 -20.56
CA THR A 149 19.62 -7.84 -20.65
C THR A 149 21.10 -7.63 -20.96
N GLU A 150 21.98 -7.88 -19.99
CA GLU A 150 23.40 -8.07 -20.29
C GLU A 150 23.58 -9.36 -21.10
N GLN A 151 24.03 -9.24 -22.35
CA GLN A 151 24.64 -10.38 -23.04
C GLN A 151 26.04 -10.63 -22.46
N ILE A 152 26.14 -11.46 -21.43
CA ILE A 152 27.41 -12.11 -21.08
C ILE A 152 27.46 -13.48 -21.77
N LEU A 153 28.06 -13.51 -22.97
CA LEU A 153 28.62 -14.73 -23.53
C LEU A 153 29.99 -14.98 -22.90
N THR A 154 30.03 -15.72 -21.80
CA THR A 154 31.21 -16.52 -21.45
C THR A 154 30.78 -17.88 -20.92
N THR A 155 31.00 -18.88 -21.77
CA THR A 155 30.91 -20.31 -21.50
C THR A 155 31.72 -20.74 -20.28
N SER A 156 31.06 -21.31 -19.28
CA SER A 156 31.59 -22.40 -18.45
C SER A 156 30.44 -23.10 -17.71
N GLU A 157 30.56 -24.41 -17.60
CA GLU A 157 29.52 -25.42 -17.42
C GLU A 157 28.84 -25.49 -16.03
N ASP A 158 27.64 -26.08 -16.04
CA ASP A 158 26.92 -26.74 -14.94
C ASP A 158 26.45 -25.92 -13.73
N LYS A 159 25.39 -25.14 -13.94
CA LYS A 159 24.26 -25.01 -13.00
C LYS A 159 22.94 -24.93 -13.79
N PRO A 160 21.82 -25.49 -13.28
CA PRO A 160 20.53 -25.32 -13.94
C PRO A 160 20.17 -23.83 -13.95
N ALA A 161 19.98 -23.29 -15.15
CA ALA A 161 19.56 -21.92 -15.37
C ALA A 161 18.11 -21.74 -14.90
N TYR A 162 17.94 -21.25 -13.67
CA TYR A 162 16.80 -20.41 -13.35
C TYR A 162 17.13 -19.02 -13.90
N THR A 163 16.65 -18.73 -15.12
CA THR A 163 16.57 -17.35 -15.61
C THR A 163 15.50 -16.65 -14.81
N SER A 164 15.85 -16.23 -13.60
CA SER A 164 15.06 -15.27 -12.84
C SER A 164 15.13 -13.95 -13.61
N ASN A 165 14.01 -13.52 -14.20
CA ASN A 165 13.87 -12.22 -14.87
C ASN A 165 13.75 -11.06 -13.85
N TYR A 166 14.03 -11.30 -12.57
CA TYR A 166 14.04 -10.30 -11.53
C TYR A 166 15.41 -9.57 -11.53
N ILE A 167 15.37 -8.25 -11.65
CA ILE A 167 16.53 -7.34 -11.59
C ILE A 167 16.80 -6.83 -10.17
N ASN A 168 15.83 -6.99 -9.26
CA ASN A 168 15.96 -6.61 -7.85
C ASN A 168 15.22 -7.61 -6.95
N GLY A 169 15.36 -7.50 -5.64
CA GLY A 169 14.65 -8.32 -4.66
C GLY A 169 14.33 -7.55 -3.39
N ILE A 170 13.15 -7.79 -2.80
CA ILE A 170 12.79 -7.28 -1.48
C ILE A 170 13.45 -8.16 -0.40
N GLN A 171 14.32 -7.56 0.40
CA GLN A 171 15.05 -8.20 1.49
C GLN A 171 14.28 -8.17 2.81
N ALA A 172 13.55 -7.09 3.08
CA ALA A 172 12.76 -6.94 4.30
C ALA A 172 11.67 -5.89 4.12
N ILE A 173 10.60 -6.00 4.91
CA ILE A 173 9.54 -5.02 5.02
C ILE A 173 9.38 -4.68 6.51
N ASP A 174 9.47 -3.40 6.85
CA ASP A 174 9.31 -2.87 8.21
C ASP A 174 8.13 -1.89 8.25
N PHE A 175 7.47 -1.81 9.39
CA PHE A 175 6.34 -0.92 9.62
C PHE A 175 6.57 -0.06 10.86
N ARG A 176 6.36 1.25 10.72
CA ARG A 176 6.54 2.20 11.81
C ARG A 176 5.39 3.18 11.90
N ARG A 177 5.01 3.49 13.14
CA ARG A 177 4.13 4.61 13.46
C ARG A 177 4.93 5.89 13.62
N GLY A 178 4.53 6.94 12.92
CA GLY A 178 5.07 8.29 13.07
C GLY A 178 4.46 9.07 14.24
N GLU A 179 4.96 10.26 14.49
CA GLU A 179 4.58 11.06 15.67
C GLU A 179 3.13 11.55 15.63
N LYS A 180 2.58 11.80 14.44
CA LYS A 180 1.20 12.25 14.25
C LYS A 180 0.23 11.10 14.01
N GLY A 181 0.68 9.86 14.19
CA GLY A 181 -0.11 8.66 13.89
C GLY A 181 -0.08 8.27 12.40
N GLU A 182 0.80 8.88 11.60
CA GLU A 182 1.04 8.42 10.23
C GLU A 182 1.65 7.01 10.22
N ALA A 183 1.32 6.24 9.19
CA ALA A 183 1.83 4.89 8.97
C ALA A 183 3.00 4.98 7.98
N LYS A 184 4.16 4.39 8.32
CA LYS A 184 5.34 4.34 7.44
C LYS A 184 5.67 2.89 7.13
N VAL A 185 5.57 2.53 5.87
CA VAL A 185 5.98 1.22 5.34
C VAL A 185 7.36 1.39 4.72
N LEU A 186 8.34 0.67 5.22
CA LEU A 186 9.71 0.68 4.72
C LEU A 186 9.99 -0.65 4.03
N VAL A 187 10.36 -0.61 2.76
CA VAL A 187 10.71 -1.78 1.96
C VAL A 187 12.20 -1.70 1.65
N TYR A 188 12.96 -2.67 2.16
CA TYR A 188 14.39 -2.79 1.93
C TYR A 188 14.61 -3.62 0.67
N LEU A 189 15.19 -3.00 -0.34
CA LEU A 189 15.52 -3.58 -1.62
C LEU A 189 16.97 -4.07 -1.61
N GLN A 190 17.27 -5.06 -2.44
CA GLN A 190 18.62 -5.58 -2.63
C GLN A 190 19.50 -4.61 -3.40
N ASP A 191 18.93 -3.94 -4.40
CA ASP A 191 19.56 -2.90 -5.20
C ASP A 191 18.75 -1.60 -5.15
N THR A 192 19.41 -0.49 -5.49
CA THR A 192 18.81 0.82 -5.73
C THR A 192 17.95 0.85 -7.01
N GLN A 193 18.17 -0.09 -7.95
CA GLN A 193 17.42 -0.16 -9.21
C GLN A 193 16.02 -0.77 -9.00
N ALA A 194 14.98 0.05 -8.83
CA ALA A 194 13.60 -0.42 -8.78
C ALA A 194 12.64 0.52 -9.53
N ALA A 195 11.76 -0.07 -10.34
CA ALA A 195 10.61 0.62 -10.91
C ALA A 195 9.39 0.33 -10.04
N VAL A 196 9.04 1.30 -9.18
CA VAL A 196 7.90 1.20 -8.26
C VAL A 196 6.76 2.09 -8.75
N GLU A 197 5.62 1.48 -9.07
CA GLU A 197 4.37 2.18 -9.36
C GLU A 197 3.47 2.14 -8.13
N VAL A 198 2.99 3.30 -7.68
CA VAL A 198 2.08 3.39 -6.52
C VAL A 198 0.80 4.08 -6.96
N HIS A 199 -0.31 3.37 -6.86
CA HIS A 199 -1.61 3.88 -7.25
C HIS A 199 -2.69 3.49 -6.24
N GLU A 200 -3.79 4.23 -6.23
CA GLU A 200 -4.96 3.91 -5.43
C GLU A 200 -5.94 3.07 -6.26
N SER A 201 -6.46 2.00 -5.66
CA SER A 201 -7.52 1.19 -6.27
C SER A 201 -8.45 0.66 -5.19
N GLY A 202 -9.75 0.96 -5.31
CA GLY A 202 -10.77 0.47 -4.37
C GLY A 202 -10.59 0.95 -2.93
N GLY A 203 -10.00 2.14 -2.72
CA GLY A 203 -9.68 2.67 -1.39
C GLY A 203 -8.47 2.01 -0.73
N LYS A 204 -7.71 1.18 -1.45
CA LYS A 204 -6.44 0.60 -1.02
C LYS A 204 -5.28 1.25 -1.79
N ILE A 205 -4.11 1.29 -1.17
CA ILE A 205 -2.88 1.72 -1.85
C ILE A 205 -2.17 0.47 -2.37
N ILE A 206 -1.91 0.44 -3.66
CA ILE A 206 -1.20 -0.65 -4.32
C ILE A 206 0.18 -0.14 -4.72
N ALA A 207 1.23 -0.78 -4.19
CA ALA A 207 2.61 -0.54 -4.58
C ALA A 207 3.14 -1.74 -5.38
N GLU A 208 3.40 -1.53 -6.66
CA GLU A 208 3.83 -2.53 -7.63
C GLU A 208 5.32 -2.37 -7.93
N PHE A 209 6.11 -3.35 -7.53
CA PHE A 209 7.56 -3.42 -7.76
C PHE A 209 7.83 -4.28 -8.99
N HIS A 210 8.07 -3.64 -10.13
CA HIS A 210 8.29 -4.34 -11.40
C HIS A 210 9.67 -4.98 -11.46
N HIS A 211 9.70 -6.22 -11.94
CA HIS A 211 10.91 -7.04 -12.06
C HIS A 211 11.66 -7.18 -10.73
N THR A 212 10.93 -7.14 -9.61
CA THR A 212 11.49 -7.27 -8.26
C THR A 212 10.94 -8.54 -7.63
N ASP A 213 11.83 -9.43 -7.19
CA ASP A 213 11.47 -10.65 -6.47
C ASP A 213 11.13 -10.35 -5.01
N ILE A 214 10.45 -11.27 -4.34
CA ILE A 214 10.22 -11.26 -2.90
C ILE A 214 10.46 -12.67 -2.35
N LEU A 215 11.13 -12.73 -1.20
CA LEU A 215 11.34 -14.00 -0.48
C LEU A 215 10.01 -14.57 -0.01
N ASP A 216 9.87 -15.89 -0.06
CA ASP A 216 8.61 -16.57 0.34
C ASP A 216 8.24 -16.27 1.81
N ASP A 217 9.23 -16.07 2.68
CA ASP A 217 9.04 -15.69 4.09
C ASP A 217 8.43 -14.28 4.26
N LEU A 218 8.47 -13.46 3.21
CA LEU A 218 7.89 -12.12 3.18
C LEU A 218 6.51 -12.09 2.51
N LEU A 219 5.92 -13.26 2.19
CA LEU A 219 4.54 -13.40 1.69
C LEU A 219 3.56 -13.60 2.85
N TYR A 220 3.08 -12.49 3.40
CA TYR A 220 2.18 -12.48 4.55
C TYR A 220 1.23 -11.27 4.55
N GLU A 221 0.19 -11.38 5.36
CA GLU A 221 -0.64 -10.25 5.77
C GLU A 221 -0.21 -9.79 7.18
N LEU A 222 0.18 -8.53 7.29
CA LEU A 222 0.55 -7.88 8.53
C LEU A 222 -0.62 -7.04 9.04
N ASP A 223 -1.18 -7.44 10.18
CA ASP A 223 -2.15 -6.63 10.93
C ASP A 223 -1.41 -5.52 11.68
N VAL A 224 -1.76 -4.27 11.39
CA VAL A 224 -1.17 -3.07 12.00
C VAL A 224 -2.20 -2.22 12.73
N LEU A 225 -3.41 -2.73 12.93
CA LEU A 225 -4.51 -2.02 13.60
C LEU A 225 -4.14 -1.61 15.04
N ASP A 226 -3.46 -2.49 15.77
CA ASP A 226 -3.05 -2.29 17.17
C ASP A 226 -2.03 -1.16 17.35
N PHE A 227 -1.36 -0.74 16.27
CA PHE A 227 -0.44 0.38 16.33
C PHE A 227 -1.17 1.73 16.36
N GLY A 228 -2.49 1.78 16.14
CA GLY A 228 -3.24 3.05 16.14
C GLY A 228 -2.75 4.00 15.06
N THR A 229 -2.58 3.47 13.84
CA THR A 229 -2.26 4.22 12.63
C THR A 229 -3.48 4.31 11.71
N VAL A 230 -3.34 5.04 10.60
CA VAL A 230 -4.38 5.13 9.56
C VAL A 230 -4.47 3.89 8.66
N VAL A 231 -3.59 2.92 8.84
CA VAL A 231 -3.57 1.64 8.10
C VAL A 231 -4.04 0.52 9.02
N SER A 232 -4.84 -0.41 8.49
CA SER A 232 -5.29 -1.61 9.20
C SER A 232 -4.45 -2.84 8.85
N SER A 233 -4.11 -3.05 7.57
CA SER A 233 -3.33 -4.20 7.13
C SER A 233 -2.41 -3.89 5.96
N ILE A 234 -1.35 -4.71 5.83
CA ILE A 234 -0.41 -4.71 4.70
C ILE A 234 -0.25 -6.14 4.22
N GLU A 235 -0.57 -6.40 2.96
CA GLU A 235 -0.50 -7.73 2.35
C GLU A 235 0.49 -7.74 1.18
N THR A 236 1.25 -8.82 1.05
CA THR A 236 2.27 -8.98 0.01
C THR A 236 1.95 -10.13 -0.93
N PHE A 237 2.11 -9.88 -2.22
CA PHE A 237 1.86 -10.85 -3.28
C PHE A 237 3.06 -10.95 -4.22
N LYS A 238 3.30 -12.17 -4.69
CA LYS A 238 4.28 -12.46 -5.74
C LYS A 238 3.55 -12.95 -6.99
N GLU A 239 3.74 -12.21 -8.07
CA GLU A 239 3.34 -12.58 -9.44
C GLU A 239 4.62 -12.76 -10.29
N ASP A 240 4.53 -13.38 -11.47
CA ASP A 240 5.68 -13.90 -12.25
C ASP A 240 6.88 -12.95 -12.39
N ASN A 241 6.65 -11.64 -12.51
CA ASN A 241 7.69 -10.60 -12.67
C ASN A 241 7.33 -9.33 -11.89
N LEU A 242 6.46 -9.44 -10.89
CA LEU A 242 5.91 -8.30 -10.16
C LEU A 242 5.68 -8.69 -8.70
N THR A 243 6.21 -7.88 -7.79
CA THR A 243 5.80 -7.95 -6.38
C THR A 243 4.80 -6.84 -6.10
N ARG A 244 3.65 -7.20 -5.53
CA ARG A 244 2.59 -6.24 -5.17
C ARG A 244 2.43 -6.17 -3.66
N LEU A 245 2.54 -4.96 -3.11
CA LEU A 245 2.12 -4.64 -1.75
C LEU A 245 0.74 -3.97 -1.79
N VAL A 246 -0.21 -4.50 -1.02
CA VAL A 246 -1.54 -3.93 -0.85
C VAL A 246 -1.65 -3.41 0.58
N ILE A 247 -1.81 -2.09 0.73
CA ILE A 247 -1.96 -1.42 2.01
C ILE A 247 -3.43 -1.00 2.13
N GLU A 248 -4.07 -1.40 3.23
CA GLU A 248 -5.49 -1.10 3.50
C GLU A 248 -5.63 -0.01 4.56
N PRO A 249 -6.07 1.20 4.19
CA PRO A 249 -6.36 2.28 5.12
C PRO A 249 -7.71 2.09 5.83
N ASN A 250 -7.81 2.57 7.08
CA ASN A 250 -9.04 2.50 7.89
C ASN A 250 -9.87 3.80 7.87
N THR A 251 -9.33 4.88 7.30
CA THR A 251 -9.94 6.22 7.21
C THR A 251 -9.50 6.92 5.93
N ALA A 252 -10.11 8.07 5.60
CA ALA A 252 -9.65 8.91 4.49
C ALA A 252 -8.17 9.27 4.67
N PHE A 253 -7.38 9.04 3.63
CA PHE A 253 -5.93 9.04 3.70
C PHE A 253 -5.32 9.88 2.58
N ALA A 254 -4.18 10.47 2.87
CA ALA A 254 -3.25 10.98 1.88
C ALA A 254 -1.98 10.13 1.98
N TYR A 255 -1.31 9.91 0.85
CA TYR A 255 -0.07 9.13 0.85
C TYR A 255 1.01 9.82 0.04
N THR A 256 2.24 9.63 0.51
CA THR A 256 3.46 10.06 -0.19
C THR A 256 4.44 8.91 -0.16
N TYR A 257 5.34 8.85 -1.12
CA TYR A 257 6.40 7.85 -1.10
C TYR A 257 7.66 8.40 -1.75
N GLN A 258 8.77 7.78 -1.39
CA GLN A 258 10.09 8.14 -1.86
C GLN A 258 10.99 6.91 -1.75
N GLN A 259 11.99 6.83 -2.62
CA GLN A 259 13.07 5.86 -2.46
C GLN A 259 14.37 6.61 -2.22
N ILE A 260 15.05 6.24 -1.13
CA ILE A 260 16.38 6.76 -0.81
C ILE A 260 17.29 5.54 -0.75
N GLU A 261 18.31 5.51 -1.61
CA GLU A 261 19.19 4.35 -1.80
C GLU A 261 18.36 3.09 -2.11
N ASN A 262 18.46 2.06 -1.26
CA ASN A 262 17.75 0.80 -1.38
C ASN A 262 16.52 0.73 -0.46
N ILE A 263 16.06 1.84 0.12
CA ILE A 263 14.90 1.87 1.01
C ILE A 263 13.76 2.64 0.35
N PHE A 264 12.72 1.93 -0.04
CA PHE A 264 11.46 2.53 -0.46
C PHE A 264 10.59 2.80 0.77
N THR A 265 10.13 4.03 0.93
CA THR A 265 9.29 4.45 2.05
C THR A 265 7.95 4.95 1.55
N LEU A 266 6.86 4.30 1.94
CA LEU A 266 5.48 4.77 1.76
C LEU A 266 4.97 5.33 3.09
N THR A 267 4.59 6.60 3.09
CA THR A 267 3.99 7.28 4.24
C THR A 267 2.50 7.52 3.97
N VAL A 268 1.65 7.00 4.84
CA VAL A 268 0.20 7.17 4.79
C VAL A 268 -0.23 8.00 5.99
N GLU A 269 -0.86 9.14 5.75
CA GLU A 269 -1.36 10.03 6.78
C GLU A 269 -2.87 10.22 6.64
N LYS A 270 -3.51 10.70 7.71
CA LYS A 270 -4.93 11.00 7.67
C LYS A 270 -5.14 12.21 6.77
N ASP A 271 -6.06 12.11 5.82
CA ASP A 271 -6.40 13.27 4.99
C ASP A 271 -7.24 14.26 5.81
N GLU A 272 -6.58 15.27 6.37
CA GLU A 272 -7.22 16.39 7.07
C GLU A 272 -7.80 17.42 6.09
N THR A 273 -7.40 17.39 4.82
CA THR A 273 -7.88 18.35 3.80
C THR A 273 -9.31 18.04 3.35
N GLN A 274 -9.73 16.77 3.46
CA GLN A 274 -11.13 16.34 3.31
C GLN A 274 -12.07 16.87 4.41
N ASN A 275 -11.53 17.41 5.52
CA ASN A 275 -12.34 18.01 6.59
C ASN A 275 -12.28 19.56 6.64
N ALA A 276 -11.49 20.21 5.78
CA ALA A 276 -11.25 21.65 5.86
C ALA A 276 -11.90 22.48 4.74
N TYR A 277 -12.45 21.86 3.69
CA TYR A 277 -13.19 22.57 2.64
C TYR A 277 -14.58 21.97 2.42
N LEU A 278 -15.57 22.58 3.09
CA LEU A 278 -16.96 22.73 2.63
C LEU A 278 -17.83 21.45 2.59
N ASP A 279 -18.72 21.36 3.57
CA ASP A 279 -20.16 21.08 3.38
C ASP A 279 -20.56 20.36 2.06
N GLY A 280 -20.65 19.02 2.12
CA GLY A 280 -21.38 18.19 1.16
C GLY A 280 -20.58 17.70 -0.05
N GLY A 281 -20.09 16.46 0.05
CA GLY A 281 -19.40 15.73 -1.01
C GLY A 281 -20.17 15.70 -2.34
N LYS A 282 -19.64 16.43 -3.33
CA LYS A 282 -19.92 16.23 -4.75
C LYS A 282 -18.60 16.34 -5.50
N GLU A 283 -18.17 15.24 -6.10
CA GLU A 283 -17.12 15.28 -7.12
C GLU A 283 -17.67 16.05 -8.34
N TYR A 284 -16.95 17.10 -8.74
CA TYR A 284 -17.29 17.89 -9.91
C TYR A 284 -16.52 17.34 -11.11
N LEU A 285 -17.24 16.81 -12.10
CA LEU A 285 -16.70 16.12 -13.28
C LEU A 285 -16.82 16.99 -14.56
N GLY A 286 -17.29 18.22 -14.41
CA GLY A 286 -17.52 19.11 -15.53
C GLY A 286 -16.23 19.55 -16.24
N ARG A 287 -16.33 19.75 -17.57
CA ARG A 287 -15.27 20.41 -18.35
C ARG A 287 -14.91 21.76 -17.73
N PRO A 288 -13.62 22.12 -17.61
CA PRO A 288 -13.20 23.39 -17.04
C PRO A 288 -13.66 24.55 -17.93
N MET A 289 -14.07 25.65 -17.29
CA MET A 289 -14.46 26.90 -17.91
C MET A 289 -13.81 28.09 -17.22
N THR A 290 -13.47 29.10 -18.00
CA THR A 290 -12.97 30.40 -17.54
C THR A 290 -13.98 31.46 -17.96
N LEU A 291 -14.53 32.20 -16.99
CA LEU A 291 -15.59 33.19 -17.21
C LEU A 291 -15.28 34.44 -16.37
N ASN A 292 -15.54 35.63 -16.91
CA ASN A 292 -15.36 36.87 -16.18
C ASN A 292 -16.52 37.82 -16.47
N PHE A 293 -17.39 37.99 -15.48
CA PHE A 293 -18.57 38.83 -15.56
C PHE A 293 -18.63 39.82 -14.40
N GLN A 294 -19.04 41.04 -14.72
CA GLN A 294 -19.31 42.09 -13.75
C GLN A 294 -20.76 42.52 -13.93
N ASP A 295 -21.53 42.46 -12.85
CA ASP A 295 -22.94 42.89 -12.81
C ASP A 295 -23.83 42.29 -13.91
N ILE A 296 -23.78 40.97 -14.08
CA ILE A 296 -24.61 40.24 -15.06
C ILE A 296 -25.84 39.64 -14.38
N SER A 297 -26.98 39.58 -15.08
CA SER A 297 -28.17 38.93 -14.54
C SER A 297 -27.93 37.43 -14.34
N VAL A 298 -28.43 36.87 -13.24
CA VAL A 298 -28.23 35.45 -12.91
C VAL A 298 -28.81 34.54 -14.00
N ARG A 299 -29.93 34.94 -14.61
CA ARG A 299 -30.54 34.25 -15.75
C ARG A 299 -29.60 34.16 -16.95
N ALA A 300 -28.89 35.25 -17.27
CA ALA A 300 -27.94 35.24 -18.37
C ALA A 300 -26.73 34.34 -18.09
N VAL A 301 -26.22 34.34 -16.85
CA VAL A 301 -25.14 33.43 -16.44
C VAL A 301 -25.56 31.96 -16.58
N LEU A 302 -26.75 31.62 -16.08
CA LEU A 302 -27.29 30.26 -16.20
C LEU A 302 -27.47 29.84 -17.67
N GLN A 303 -27.91 30.76 -18.53
CA GLN A 303 -28.06 30.51 -19.96
C GLN A 303 -26.71 30.27 -20.66
N ILE A 304 -25.65 30.98 -20.26
CA ILE A 304 -24.30 30.77 -20.79
C ILE A 304 -23.75 29.41 -20.37
N ILE A 305 -23.91 29.03 -19.09
CA ILE A 305 -23.48 27.72 -18.58
C ILE A 305 -24.24 26.58 -19.27
N ALA A 306 -25.54 26.76 -19.51
CA ALA A 306 -26.39 25.81 -20.23
C ALA A 306 -26.01 25.66 -21.70
N GLY A 307 -25.80 26.79 -22.39
CA GLY A 307 -25.40 26.80 -23.80
C GLY A 307 -24.00 26.23 -24.04
N TYR A 308 -23.11 26.25 -23.04
CA TYR A 308 -21.78 25.63 -23.15
C TYR A 308 -21.81 24.10 -23.05
N ASN A 309 -22.85 23.53 -22.43
CA ASN A 309 -22.98 22.10 -22.13
C ASN A 309 -24.18 21.43 -22.82
N ASP A 310 -24.80 22.12 -23.78
CA ASP A 310 -25.90 21.62 -24.63
C ASP A 310 -27.11 21.06 -23.87
N PHE A 311 -27.40 21.54 -22.66
CA PHE A 311 -28.62 21.18 -21.92
C PHE A 311 -29.69 22.27 -21.99
N ASN A 312 -30.95 21.85 -21.96
CA ASN A 312 -32.08 22.78 -22.00
C ASN A 312 -32.29 23.41 -20.61
N LEU A 313 -32.35 24.73 -20.52
CA LEU A 313 -32.56 25.45 -19.26
C LEU A 313 -33.99 26.00 -19.17
N VAL A 314 -34.68 25.69 -18.08
CA VAL A 314 -35.96 26.29 -17.70
C VAL A 314 -35.78 27.05 -16.39
N THR A 315 -36.05 28.35 -16.41
CA THR A 315 -35.91 29.23 -15.24
C THR A 315 -37.28 29.81 -14.88
N SER A 316 -37.65 29.80 -13.59
CA SER A 316 -38.88 30.46 -13.15
C SER A 316 -38.78 31.98 -13.26
N ASP A 317 -39.93 32.66 -13.31
CA ASP A 317 -39.99 34.13 -13.37
C ASP A 317 -39.45 34.77 -12.09
N SER A 318 -39.51 34.03 -10.97
CA SER A 318 -39.00 34.41 -9.65
C SER A 318 -37.46 34.53 -9.58
N VAL A 319 -36.72 34.00 -10.57
CA VAL A 319 -35.25 34.08 -10.61
C VAL A 319 -34.82 35.50 -11.01
N THR A 320 -34.47 36.32 -10.01
CA THR A 320 -34.08 37.73 -10.17
C THR A 320 -32.75 38.03 -9.46
N GLY A 321 -32.06 39.09 -9.93
CA GLY A 321 -30.82 39.59 -9.33
C GLY A 321 -29.60 39.49 -10.25
N ASN A 322 -28.56 40.24 -9.88
CA ASN A 322 -27.29 40.32 -10.60
C ASN A 322 -26.15 39.70 -9.78
N ILE A 323 -25.13 39.19 -10.46
CA ILE A 323 -23.94 38.58 -9.87
C ILE A 323 -22.68 39.08 -10.58
N THR A 324 -21.59 39.21 -9.83
CA THR A 324 -20.25 39.45 -10.36
C THR A 324 -19.44 38.19 -10.09
N LEU A 325 -18.85 37.60 -11.13
CA LEU A 325 -18.22 36.28 -11.06
C LEU A 325 -16.96 36.24 -11.93
N ARG A 326 -15.86 35.79 -11.36
CA ARG A 326 -14.62 35.48 -12.09
C ARG A 326 -14.22 34.05 -11.78
N LEU A 327 -14.17 33.22 -12.81
CA LEU A 327 -13.81 31.81 -12.78
C LEU A 327 -12.63 31.61 -13.72
N ASP A 328 -11.68 30.78 -13.31
CA ASP A 328 -10.53 30.40 -14.13
C ASP A 328 -10.24 28.90 -13.98
N GLY A 329 -10.40 28.13 -15.06
CA GLY A 329 -10.18 26.69 -15.06
C GLY A 329 -11.13 25.90 -14.15
N VAL A 330 -12.31 26.43 -13.82
CA VAL A 330 -13.25 25.81 -12.87
C VAL A 330 -14.23 24.89 -13.61
N PRO A 331 -14.47 23.65 -13.17
CA PRO A 331 -15.53 22.79 -13.71
C PRO A 331 -16.90 23.49 -13.76
N TRP A 332 -17.64 23.31 -14.86
CA TRP A 332 -18.90 24.02 -15.08
C TRP A 332 -20.00 23.71 -14.06
N ASP A 333 -20.01 22.50 -13.54
CA ASP A 333 -20.93 22.00 -12.52
C ASP A 333 -20.63 22.62 -11.15
N GLN A 334 -19.35 22.81 -10.83
CA GLN A 334 -18.93 23.60 -9.68
C GLN A 334 -19.31 25.07 -9.84
N ALA A 335 -19.07 25.65 -11.02
CA ALA A 335 -19.46 27.03 -11.32
C ALA A 335 -20.97 27.24 -11.18
N LEU A 336 -21.78 26.30 -11.68
CA LEU A 336 -23.23 26.30 -11.52
C LEU A 336 -23.64 26.27 -10.05
N ASP A 337 -23.07 25.37 -9.25
CA ASP A 337 -23.41 25.22 -7.84
C ASP A 337 -23.04 26.47 -7.02
N VAL A 338 -21.93 27.12 -7.32
CA VAL A 338 -21.54 28.40 -6.71
C VAL A 338 -22.57 29.49 -7.03
N VAL A 339 -23.00 29.62 -8.29
CA VAL A 339 -24.00 30.61 -8.71
C VAL A 339 -25.34 30.36 -8.02
N LEU A 340 -25.78 29.09 -7.94
CA LEU A 340 -27.03 28.72 -7.28
C LEU A 340 -26.98 29.03 -5.79
N ARG A 341 -25.89 28.66 -5.10
CA ARG A 341 -25.70 28.88 -3.65
C ARG A 341 -25.68 30.37 -3.28
N ILE A 342 -24.99 31.21 -4.04
CA ILE A 342 -24.91 32.67 -3.76
C ILE A 342 -26.29 33.33 -3.84
N LYS A 343 -27.17 32.81 -4.69
CA LYS A 343 -28.50 33.39 -4.93
C LYS A 343 -29.66 32.62 -4.30
N GLY A 344 -29.36 31.61 -3.46
CA GLY A 344 -30.39 30.80 -2.81
C GLY A 344 -31.29 30.06 -3.80
N LEU A 345 -30.77 29.75 -4.99
CA LEU A 345 -31.46 28.98 -6.02
C LEU A 345 -31.14 27.50 -5.85
N ASP A 346 -32.04 26.67 -6.35
CA ASP A 346 -31.87 25.22 -6.38
C ASP A 346 -32.18 24.69 -7.79
N LYS A 347 -31.66 23.50 -8.11
CA LYS A 347 -31.77 22.86 -9.42
C LYS A 347 -32.45 21.50 -9.36
N ARG A 348 -33.20 21.15 -10.40
CA ARG A 348 -33.71 19.79 -10.64
C ARG A 348 -33.41 19.40 -12.09
N MET A 349 -32.99 18.16 -12.30
CA MET A 349 -32.70 17.63 -13.63
C MET A 349 -33.74 16.57 -13.97
N ASP A 350 -34.55 16.86 -14.98
CA ASP A 350 -35.50 15.93 -15.55
C ASP A 350 -35.00 15.53 -16.95
N GLY A 351 -34.17 14.49 -17.00
CA GLY A 351 -33.51 14.04 -18.22
C GLY A 351 -32.56 15.09 -18.81
N SER A 352 -32.95 15.72 -19.92
CA SER A 352 -32.17 16.74 -20.64
C SER A 352 -32.52 18.19 -20.26
N ILE A 353 -33.46 18.37 -19.34
CA ILE A 353 -33.95 19.69 -18.92
C ILE A 353 -33.46 20.00 -17.51
N LEU A 354 -32.74 21.10 -17.36
CA LEU A 354 -32.35 21.70 -16.09
C LEU A 354 -33.40 22.73 -15.69
N MET A 355 -34.13 22.46 -14.61
CA MET A 355 -35.05 23.41 -13.99
C MET A 355 -34.34 24.15 -12.85
N VAL A 356 -34.41 25.48 -12.85
CA VAL A 356 -33.84 26.34 -11.80
C VAL A 356 -34.92 27.28 -11.25
N ALA A 357 -35.08 27.28 -9.93
CA ALA A 357 -36.03 28.11 -9.21
C ALA A 357 -35.45 28.48 -7.81
N PRO A 358 -36.02 29.49 -7.12
CA PRO A 358 -35.70 29.74 -5.72
C PRO A 358 -35.92 28.48 -4.88
N SER A 359 -35.00 28.19 -3.95
CA SER A 359 -35.05 26.96 -3.14
C SER A 359 -36.36 26.81 -2.37
N GLU A 360 -36.91 27.92 -1.87
CA GLU A 360 -38.18 27.94 -1.12
C GLU A 360 -39.38 27.54 -1.98
N GLU A 361 -39.48 28.06 -3.21
CA GLU A 361 -40.55 27.73 -4.15
C GLU A 361 -40.53 26.24 -4.51
N LEU A 362 -39.31 25.72 -4.74
CA LEU A 362 -39.08 24.34 -5.11
C LEU A 362 -39.39 23.38 -3.96
N ALA A 363 -38.93 23.69 -2.74
CA ALA A 363 -39.24 22.93 -1.54
C ALA A 363 -40.74 22.93 -1.22
N ALA A 364 -41.44 24.06 -1.42
CA ALA A 364 -42.88 24.14 -1.22
C ALA A 364 -43.66 23.25 -2.20
N ARG A 365 -43.23 23.22 -3.47
CA ARG A 365 -43.82 22.36 -4.50
C ARG A 365 -43.59 20.88 -4.17
N GLU A 366 -42.37 20.50 -3.82
CA GLU A 366 -42.01 19.13 -3.46
C GLU A 366 -42.77 18.66 -2.21
N ALA A 367 -42.87 19.50 -1.17
CA ALA A 367 -43.66 19.21 0.02
C ALA A 367 -45.15 19.00 -0.32
N LYS A 368 -45.70 19.76 -1.26
CA LYS A 368 -47.09 19.60 -1.72
C LYS A 368 -47.26 18.29 -2.50
N GLU A 369 -46.32 17.96 -3.38
CA GLU A 369 -46.33 16.73 -4.16
C GLU A 369 -46.18 15.49 -3.26
N LEU A 370 -45.29 15.51 -2.28
CA LEU A 370 -45.12 14.45 -1.29
C LEU A 370 -46.36 14.28 -0.41
N LYS A 371 -46.96 15.38 0.06
CA LYS A 371 -48.24 15.34 0.79
C LYS A 371 -49.37 14.76 -0.06
N ALA A 372 -49.43 15.12 -1.34
CA ALA A 372 -50.43 14.57 -2.25
C ALA A 372 -50.21 13.06 -2.45
N LYS A 373 -48.96 12.61 -2.61
CA LYS A 373 -48.62 11.18 -2.69
C LYS A 373 -49.01 10.42 -1.41
N GLN A 374 -48.67 10.97 -0.23
CA GLN A 374 -49.08 10.38 1.05
C GLN A 374 -50.61 10.29 1.18
N GLN A 375 -51.34 11.34 0.79
CA GLN A 375 -52.80 11.31 0.79
C GLN A 375 -53.37 10.27 -0.18
N VAL A 376 -52.75 10.07 -1.33
CA VAL A 376 -53.13 9.02 -2.27
C VAL A 376 -52.89 7.65 -1.62
N GLU A 377 -51.71 7.40 -1.05
CA GLU A 377 -51.37 6.16 -0.34
C GLU A 377 -52.33 5.88 0.84
N ASP A 378 -52.70 6.90 1.61
CA ASP A 378 -53.66 6.81 2.72
C ASP A 378 -55.10 6.51 2.26
N LEU A 379 -55.44 6.86 1.03
CA LEU A 379 -56.75 6.60 0.43
C LEU A 379 -56.78 5.31 -0.40
N GLU A 380 -55.65 4.60 -0.52
CA GLU A 380 -55.64 3.31 -1.20
C GLU A 380 -56.51 2.28 -0.46
N PRO A 381 -57.25 1.44 -1.21
CA PRO A 381 -58.07 0.39 -0.62
C PRO A 381 -57.20 -0.73 -0.05
N LEU A 382 -57.60 -1.24 1.12
CA LEU A 382 -56.96 -2.37 1.77
C LEU A 382 -57.63 -3.68 1.33
N TYR A 383 -56.82 -4.67 0.96
CA TYR A 383 -57.25 -6.02 0.64
C TYR A 383 -56.84 -6.96 1.76
N SER A 384 -57.55 -8.08 1.89
CA SER A 384 -57.20 -9.14 2.83
C SER A 384 -56.86 -10.41 2.07
N GLU A 385 -55.71 -10.99 2.39
CA GLU A 385 -55.21 -12.19 1.74
C GLU A 385 -54.64 -13.19 2.74
N TYR A 386 -54.78 -14.47 2.41
CA TYR A 386 -54.27 -15.60 3.16
C TYR A 386 -53.02 -16.15 2.48
N ILE A 387 -51.89 -16.19 3.18
CA ILE A 387 -50.63 -16.72 2.68
C ILE A 387 -50.25 -17.93 3.53
N ARG A 388 -50.23 -19.11 2.92
CA ARG A 388 -49.88 -20.36 3.60
C ARG A 388 -48.38 -20.62 3.52
N LEU A 389 -47.77 -20.99 4.66
CA LEU A 389 -46.36 -21.34 4.76
C LEU A 389 -46.18 -22.86 4.87
N ASN A 390 -45.15 -23.40 4.21
CA ASN A 390 -44.92 -24.83 4.08
C ASN A 390 -43.76 -25.35 4.93
N TYR A 391 -42.65 -24.61 5.01
CA TYR A 391 -41.42 -25.06 5.68
C TYR A 391 -41.15 -24.28 6.97
N ALA A 392 -41.34 -22.96 6.94
CA ALA A 392 -41.14 -22.08 8.08
C ALA A 392 -42.41 -21.86 8.92
N LYS A 393 -42.23 -21.38 10.15
CA LYS A 393 -43.34 -21.05 11.06
C LYS A 393 -43.91 -19.67 10.73
N ALA A 394 -45.24 -19.58 10.70
CA ALA A 394 -45.95 -18.33 10.46
C ALA A 394 -45.74 -17.27 11.56
N GLU A 395 -45.46 -17.69 12.79
CA GLU A 395 -45.14 -16.76 13.90
C GLU A 395 -43.86 -15.97 13.61
N ASP A 396 -42.78 -16.67 13.26
CA ASP A 396 -41.48 -16.06 12.96
C ASP A 396 -41.61 -15.03 11.82
N PHE A 397 -42.41 -15.32 10.79
CA PHE A 397 -42.69 -14.36 9.71
C PHE A 397 -43.52 -13.17 10.17
N ALA A 398 -44.53 -13.38 11.01
CA ALA A 398 -45.33 -12.29 11.53
C ALA A 398 -44.51 -11.35 12.41
N ASP A 399 -43.53 -11.87 13.15
CA ASP A 399 -42.61 -11.08 13.95
C ASP A 399 -41.63 -10.29 13.07
N LEU A 400 -41.11 -10.91 12.00
CA LEU A 400 -40.29 -10.19 11.00
C LEU A 400 -41.06 -9.05 10.34
N LEU A 401 -42.33 -9.25 10.00
CA LEU A 401 -43.18 -8.24 9.37
C LEU A 401 -43.60 -7.10 10.32
N LYS A 402 -43.61 -7.36 11.64
CA LYS A 402 -43.94 -6.38 12.68
C LYS A 402 -42.73 -5.62 13.21
N THR A 403 -41.52 -6.01 12.86
CA THR A 403 -40.30 -5.38 13.37
C THR A 403 -40.10 -4.01 12.72
N ASP A 404 -39.96 -2.95 13.54
CA ASP A 404 -39.88 -1.55 13.10
C ASP A 404 -38.72 -1.25 12.14
N THR A 405 -37.65 -2.06 12.17
CA THR A 405 -36.46 -1.86 11.35
C THR A 405 -36.64 -2.25 9.89
N ASN A 406 -37.59 -3.13 9.56
CA ASN A 406 -37.84 -3.64 8.20
C ASN A 406 -39.35 -3.84 7.95
N SER A 407 -40.19 -2.86 8.28
CA SER A 407 -41.63 -2.96 8.05
C SER A 407 -41.96 -2.93 6.54
N ILE A 408 -42.30 -4.09 5.99
CA ILE A 408 -42.79 -4.25 4.61
C ILE A 408 -44.31 -3.97 4.52
N ILE A 409 -44.97 -3.91 5.69
CA ILE A 409 -46.38 -3.57 5.86
C ILE A 409 -46.57 -2.06 5.97
N THR A 410 -47.69 -1.54 5.46
CA THR A 410 -48.01 -0.11 5.63
C THR A 410 -48.47 0.19 7.05
N ALA A 411 -48.47 1.47 7.44
CA ALA A 411 -48.95 1.90 8.77
C ALA A 411 -50.42 1.52 9.05
N ARG A 412 -51.23 1.28 8.00
CA ARG A 412 -52.64 0.86 8.10
C ARG A 412 -52.79 -0.66 7.99
N GLY A 413 -51.71 -1.36 7.66
CA GLY A 413 -51.67 -2.80 7.48
C GLY A 413 -51.73 -3.55 8.81
N SER A 414 -52.27 -4.75 8.80
CA SER A 414 -52.23 -5.66 9.94
C SER A 414 -51.95 -7.09 9.52
N VAL A 415 -51.17 -7.79 10.35
CA VAL A 415 -50.79 -9.20 10.14
C VAL A 415 -51.21 -10.00 11.36
N SER A 416 -51.92 -11.10 11.11
CA SER A 416 -52.36 -12.06 12.11
C SER A 416 -52.00 -13.48 11.66
N VAL A 417 -51.79 -14.37 12.63
CA VAL A 417 -51.34 -15.74 12.36
C VAL A 417 -52.43 -16.71 12.77
N ASP A 418 -52.79 -17.64 11.89
CA ASP A 418 -53.52 -18.85 12.25
C ASP A 418 -52.52 -20.00 12.45
N GLN A 419 -52.19 -20.27 13.71
CA GLN A 419 -51.26 -21.33 14.11
C GLN A 419 -51.72 -22.72 13.68
N ARG A 420 -53.04 -22.98 13.65
CA ARG A 420 -53.58 -24.31 13.36
C ARG A 420 -53.34 -24.70 11.90
N THR A 421 -53.36 -23.72 10.99
CA THR A 421 -53.19 -23.94 9.55
C THR A 421 -51.84 -23.44 9.02
N ASN A 422 -50.97 -22.90 9.88
CA ASN A 422 -49.72 -22.23 9.51
C ASN A 422 -49.92 -21.20 8.39
N THR A 423 -50.95 -20.36 8.54
CA THR A 423 -51.34 -19.36 7.54
C THR A 423 -51.22 -17.96 8.12
N LEU A 424 -50.62 -17.06 7.34
CA LEU A 424 -50.59 -15.62 7.58
C LEU A 424 -51.86 -14.99 6.99
N LEU A 425 -52.66 -14.33 7.83
CA LEU A 425 -53.73 -13.45 7.40
C LEU A 425 -53.22 -12.02 7.41
N MET A 426 -53.07 -11.46 6.21
CA MET A 426 -52.58 -10.10 5.99
C MET A 426 -53.71 -9.22 5.48
N LYS A 427 -53.79 -8.00 6.00
CA LYS A 427 -54.64 -6.94 5.48
C LYS A 427 -53.78 -5.73 5.17
N ASP A 428 -53.61 -5.38 3.90
CA ASP A 428 -52.78 -4.24 3.47
C ASP A 428 -53.12 -3.77 2.04
N THR A 429 -52.39 -2.80 1.50
CA THR A 429 -52.46 -2.40 0.10
C THR A 429 -51.99 -3.53 -0.81
N ALA A 430 -52.50 -3.57 -2.06
CA ALA A 430 -52.14 -4.60 -3.03
C ALA A 430 -50.62 -4.72 -3.25
N LYS A 431 -49.91 -3.58 -3.26
CA LYS A 431 -48.45 -3.50 -3.44
C LYS A 431 -47.68 -4.10 -2.27
N SER A 432 -48.13 -3.89 -1.03
CA SER A 432 -47.50 -4.49 0.15
C SER A 432 -47.72 -6.00 0.18
N ILE A 433 -48.95 -6.46 -0.09
CA ILE A 433 -49.27 -7.90 -0.15
C ILE A 433 -48.41 -8.64 -1.20
N GLU A 434 -48.23 -8.05 -2.38
CA GLU A 434 -47.34 -8.61 -3.42
C GLU A 434 -45.87 -8.67 -2.96
N SER A 435 -45.42 -7.65 -2.22
CA SER A 435 -44.05 -7.62 -1.70
C SER A 435 -43.82 -8.69 -0.63
N VAL A 436 -44.80 -8.89 0.28
CA VAL A 436 -44.76 -9.97 1.28
C VAL A 436 -44.83 -11.34 0.64
N ARG A 437 -45.64 -11.53 -0.41
CA ARG A 437 -45.67 -12.80 -1.17
C ARG A 437 -44.30 -13.16 -1.73
N ARG A 438 -43.63 -12.22 -2.40
CA ARG A 438 -42.29 -12.44 -2.95
C ARG A 438 -41.27 -12.76 -1.86
N MET A 439 -41.37 -12.12 -0.69
CA MET A 439 -40.52 -12.42 0.46
C MET A 439 -40.76 -13.85 0.97
N VAL A 440 -42.02 -14.24 1.14
CA VAL A 440 -42.40 -15.59 1.58
C VAL A 440 -41.87 -16.66 0.61
N GLU A 441 -42.05 -16.46 -0.69
CA GLU A 441 -41.54 -17.40 -1.72
C GLU A 441 -40.01 -17.56 -1.68
N THR A 442 -39.28 -16.51 -1.30
CA THR A 442 -37.81 -16.52 -1.23
C THR A 442 -37.29 -17.18 0.05
N LEU A 443 -37.98 -16.98 1.18
CA LEU A 443 -37.51 -17.40 2.50
C LEU A 443 -38.09 -18.74 2.98
N ASP A 444 -39.28 -19.13 2.51
CA ASP A 444 -39.92 -20.40 2.88
C ASP A 444 -39.31 -21.58 2.09
N ILE A 445 -38.05 -21.91 2.41
CA ILE A 445 -37.29 -23.01 1.79
C ILE A 445 -36.97 -24.12 2.81
N PRO A 446 -36.83 -25.39 2.38
CA PRO A 446 -36.50 -26.49 3.28
C PRO A 446 -35.08 -26.38 3.85
N VAL A 447 -34.92 -26.61 5.14
CA VAL A 447 -33.62 -26.66 5.82
C VAL A 447 -32.88 -27.97 5.55
N LYS A 448 -31.55 -27.90 5.34
CA LYS A 448 -30.69 -29.09 5.19
C LYS A 448 -30.40 -29.71 6.55
N GLN A 449 -30.49 -31.04 6.65
CA GLN A 449 -30.12 -31.77 7.86
C GLN A 449 -28.61 -32.06 7.85
N VAL A 450 -27.95 -31.85 9.00
CA VAL A 450 -26.54 -32.19 9.20
C VAL A 450 -26.40 -33.25 10.29
N VAL A 451 -25.59 -34.28 10.03
CA VAL A 451 -25.28 -35.35 10.98
C VAL A 451 -23.93 -35.06 11.62
N ILE A 452 -23.90 -35.05 12.96
CA ILE A 452 -22.67 -34.85 13.73
C ILE A 452 -22.27 -36.21 14.31
N GLU A 453 -21.10 -36.72 13.90
CA GLU A 453 -20.53 -37.96 14.43
C GLU A 453 -19.34 -37.63 15.35
N ALA A 454 -19.36 -38.16 16.58
CA ALA A 454 -18.24 -38.09 17.50
C ALA A 454 -17.77 -39.51 17.83
N ARG A 455 -16.46 -39.75 17.70
CA ARG A 455 -15.84 -41.06 18.01
C ARG A 455 -14.84 -40.88 19.13
N MET A 456 -15.07 -41.56 20.26
CA MET A 456 -14.14 -41.63 21.39
C MET A 456 -13.48 -43.01 21.42
N VAL A 457 -12.15 -43.05 21.45
CA VAL A 457 -11.37 -44.29 21.51
C VAL A 457 -10.57 -44.31 22.80
N THR A 458 -10.79 -45.33 23.63
CA THR A 458 -10.06 -45.53 24.89
C THR A 458 -9.31 -46.85 24.82
N VAL A 459 -7.99 -46.81 24.97
CA VAL A 459 -7.14 -48.01 25.05
C VAL A 459 -6.78 -48.24 26.51
N ARG A 460 -6.91 -49.49 26.99
CA ARG A 460 -6.42 -49.92 28.30
C ARG A 460 -5.51 -51.13 28.09
N ASP A 461 -4.33 -51.08 28.68
CA ASP A 461 -3.36 -52.17 28.67
C ASP A 461 -3.10 -52.63 30.11
N ASN A 462 -3.37 -53.90 30.41
CA ASN A 462 -3.10 -54.52 31.70
C ASN A 462 -2.63 -55.96 31.45
N VAL A 463 -1.32 -56.20 31.55
CA VAL A 463 -0.72 -57.54 31.49
C VAL A 463 0.02 -57.80 32.80
N THR A 464 -0.36 -58.86 33.51
CA THR A 464 0.37 -59.40 34.66
C THR A 464 0.53 -60.90 34.47
N GLU A 465 1.76 -61.40 34.52
CA GLU A 465 2.10 -62.82 34.35
C GLU A 465 2.93 -63.28 35.56
N ASP A 466 2.38 -64.20 36.36
CA ASP A 466 3.04 -64.77 37.52
C ASP A 466 3.41 -66.24 37.24
N LEU A 467 4.71 -66.55 37.24
CA LEU A 467 5.24 -67.91 37.08
C LEU A 467 5.88 -68.39 38.40
N GLY A 468 5.58 -69.62 38.82
CA GLY A 468 6.18 -70.24 40.02
C GLY A 468 6.37 -71.74 39.87
N VAL A 469 7.45 -72.28 40.47
CA VAL A 469 7.74 -73.73 40.50
C VAL A 469 7.60 -74.23 41.94
N ARG A 470 6.88 -75.35 42.13
CA ARG A 470 6.70 -76.00 43.43
C ARG A 470 7.36 -77.38 43.41
N TRP A 471 8.19 -77.65 44.42
CA TRP A 471 8.87 -78.93 44.61
C TRP A 471 8.48 -79.50 45.98
N GLY A 472 8.33 -80.82 46.09
CA GLY A 472 8.19 -81.49 47.39
C GLY A 472 8.46 -82.99 47.31
N PHE A 473 8.88 -83.55 48.45
CA PHE A 473 9.29 -84.95 48.63
C PHE A 473 8.24 -85.70 49.44
N SER A 474 7.91 -86.94 49.08
CA SER A 474 6.94 -87.77 49.81
C SER A 474 7.43 -89.20 49.99
N ASP A 475 7.30 -89.77 51.19
CA ASP A 475 7.74 -91.14 51.54
C ASP A 475 6.78 -91.80 52.55
N GLN A 476 6.65 -93.13 52.51
CA GLN A 476 5.80 -93.91 53.42
C GLN A 476 6.58 -95.10 54.03
N GLN A 477 6.71 -95.11 55.36
CA GLN A 477 7.34 -96.18 56.14
C GLN A 477 6.27 -96.92 56.94
N GLY A 478 5.72 -97.97 56.35
CA GLY A 478 4.68 -98.78 56.98
C GLY A 478 3.33 -98.06 57.04
N SER A 479 2.77 -97.87 58.23
CA SER A 479 1.51 -97.14 58.44
C SER A 479 1.65 -95.63 58.46
N ASP A 480 2.88 -95.12 58.56
CA ASP A 480 3.15 -93.68 58.69
C ASP A 480 3.84 -93.16 57.42
N GLY A 481 3.50 -91.94 56.98
CA GLY A 481 4.11 -91.32 55.81
C GLY A 481 4.24 -89.81 55.96
N VAL A 482 5.22 -89.24 55.27
CA VAL A 482 5.53 -87.80 55.29
C VAL A 482 5.52 -87.26 53.86
N SER A 483 4.90 -86.11 53.64
CA SER A 483 4.93 -85.42 52.35
C SER A 483 5.19 -83.92 52.51
N GLY A 484 5.99 -83.37 51.61
CA GLY A 484 6.31 -81.95 51.48
C GLY A 484 5.34 -81.15 50.62
N THR A 485 4.32 -81.77 50.03
CA THR A 485 3.21 -81.05 49.36
C THR A 485 1.87 -81.54 49.87
N LEU A 486 0.87 -80.67 49.85
CA LEU A 486 -0.48 -81.02 50.31
C LEU A 486 -1.08 -82.16 49.47
N GLU A 487 -0.92 -82.12 48.14
CA GLU A 487 -1.36 -83.21 47.25
C GLU A 487 -0.61 -84.53 47.50
N GLY A 488 0.69 -84.49 47.76
CA GLY A 488 1.46 -85.69 48.11
C GLY A 488 0.97 -86.33 49.43
N ALA A 489 0.60 -85.51 50.43
CA ALA A 489 0.04 -86.02 51.69
C ALA A 489 -1.30 -86.72 51.49
N GLU A 490 -2.18 -86.19 50.64
CA GLU A 490 -3.47 -86.83 50.30
C GLU A 490 -3.28 -88.14 49.55
N THR A 491 -2.33 -88.23 48.63
CA THR A 491 -2.07 -89.50 47.89
C THR A 491 -1.56 -90.62 48.81
N ILE A 492 -0.65 -90.31 49.74
CA ILE A 492 -0.18 -91.27 50.76
C ILE A 492 -1.33 -91.67 51.69
N SER A 493 -2.18 -90.72 52.12
CA SER A 493 -3.32 -91.03 52.98
C SER A 493 -4.34 -91.97 52.33
N ASN A 494 -4.44 -91.97 51.01
CA ASN A 494 -5.28 -92.89 50.25
C ASN A 494 -4.60 -94.24 49.94
N GLY A 495 -3.43 -94.51 50.52
CA GLY A 495 -2.74 -95.80 50.46
C GLY A 495 -1.96 -96.07 49.16
N ASN A 496 -1.78 -95.06 48.31
CA ASN A 496 -1.03 -95.17 47.06
C ASN A 496 0.29 -94.40 47.16
N ILE A 497 1.40 -95.13 47.22
CA ILE A 497 2.74 -94.53 47.22
C ILE A 497 3.15 -94.31 45.75
N PRO A 498 3.42 -93.06 45.30
CA PRO A 498 4.11 -92.88 44.03
C PRO A 498 5.51 -93.49 44.18
N ARG A 499 5.79 -94.57 43.45
CA ARG A 499 7.15 -95.15 43.38
C ARG A 499 8.07 -94.10 42.77
N GLY A 500 8.89 -93.46 43.61
CA GLY A 500 9.79 -92.40 43.18
C GLY A 500 10.78 -92.88 42.12
N CYS A 501 10.99 -92.04 41.11
CA CYS A 501 12.32 -91.73 40.62
C CYS A 501 12.65 -90.30 41.09
#